data_AF-A0A2N5J122-F1
#
_entry.id   AF-A0A2N5J122-F1
#
_cell.length_a   1.000
_cell.length_b   1.000
_cell.length_c   1.000
_cell.angle_alpha   90.00
_cell.angle_beta   90.00
_cell.angle_gamma   90.00
#
_symmetry.space_group_name_H-M   'P 1'
#
loop_
_entity.id
_entity.type
_entity.pdbx_description
1 polymer ?
#
loop_
_entity_poly.entity_id
_entity_poly.type
_entity_poly.pdbx_seq_one_letter_code
_entity_poly.pdbx_strand_id
1 'polypeptide(L)'
;MAASKGTPRQGPSKPRRTKPAQPTSGSTRPAGSRKPKPAPAKGGSGTARKSAGAKSSSAKSSSAKSSSAGRTSAQSSARQSSARKSSTKTTSTKKSSAKRSSHSGFASRIADRRQQSHARRSFATLIARWKSGSTVERATMATFGALAAIVVIALVVAIGNLISARVELSEAKARQVELTEAYDFNPGDIISDSQFFDGDAMDETQVQTFLDEQGAACTKDSCLRARRFKVERREANDYCREYPGSKRAQSAAAIITAASQACDVSPKVLLTVLQKEQQLVTATNPKEFQFKSAMGLSCPDDDHCDPEYAGFFKQVFGSAERYQYYVRHEDRYDFHAGRLNFVRFNPDVACGGANVYIENKATALLYIYTPYQPNDAALAAGAGEGDSCSTYGNRNFSIIYSNWFGDPRQ
;
A
#
# COMPACT_ATOMS: atom_id res chain seq x y z
N MET A 1 -6.70 11.65 -6.06
CA MET A 1 -5.27 11.49 -5.68
C MET A 1 -4.74 10.32 -6.48
N ALA A 2 -3.98 10.62 -7.52
CA ALA A 2 -3.77 9.67 -8.61
C ALA A 2 -2.57 8.74 -8.41
N ALA A 3 -2.67 7.55 -9.00
CA ALA A 3 -1.56 6.63 -9.17
C ALA A 3 -0.54 7.18 -10.20
N SER A 4 0.56 7.76 -9.70
CA SER A 4 1.75 7.97 -10.52
C SER A 4 2.30 6.61 -10.93
N LYS A 5 2.12 6.24 -12.19
CA LYS A 5 2.44 4.90 -12.71
C LYS A 5 3.94 4.67 -12.68
N GLY A 6 4.37 3.62 -11.97
CA GLY A 6 5.77 3.19 -11.93
C GLY A 6 6.32 2.94 -13.34
N THR A 7 7.30 3.76 -13.75
CA THR A 7 7.99 3.59 -15.03
C THR A 7 9.03 2.47 -14.90
N PRO A 8 8.99 1.41 -15.72
CA PRO A 8 10.01 0.37 -15.65
C PRO A 8 11.39 0.91 -16.08
N ARG A 9 12.46 0.38 -15.48
CA ARG A 9 13.85 0.80 -15.75
C ARG A 9 14.20 0.66 -17.24
N GLN A 10 14.58 1.76 -17.89
CA GLN A 10 15.12 1.71 -19.25
C GLN A 10 16.59 1.25 -19.24
N GLY A 11 16.86 0.12 -19.88
CA GLY A 11 18.22 -0.35 -20.19
C GLY A 11 18.89 0.46 -21.30
N PRO A 12 20.22 0.31 -21.50
CA PRO A 12 21.02 1.26 -22.27
C PRO A 12 20.71 1.27 -23.77
N SER A 13 20.58 2.49 -24.30
CA SER A 13 20.24 2.82 -25.68
C SER A 13 21.25 2.26 -26.70
N LYS A 14 20.77 1.45 -27.66
CA LYS A 14 21.55 1.13 -28.88
C LYS A 14 21.33 2.22 -29.96
N PRO A 15 22.36 2.54 -30.76
CA PRO A 15 22.33 3.71 -31.64
C PRO A 15 21.41 3.56 -32.85
N ARG A 16 20.79 4.69 -33.22
CA ARG A 16 19.79 4.83 -34.29
C ARG A 16 20.43 4.71 -35.68
N ARG A 17 20.02 3.72 -36.48
CA ARG A 17 20.39 3.67 -37.92
C ARG A 17 19.66 4.76 -38.71
N THR A 18 20.37 5.31 -39.68
CA THR A 18 19.91 6.36 -40.61
C THR A 18 18.95 5.83 -41.68
N LYS A 19 18.04 6.70 -42.15
CA LYS A 19 17.23 6.52 -43.38
C LYS A 19 17.29 7.83 -44.20
N PRO A 20 17.50 7.77 -45.53
CA PRO A 20 17.48 8.95 -46.39
C PRO A 20 16.16 9.15 -47.17
N ALA A 21 15.85 10.43 -47.41
CA ALA A 21 15.16 11.06 -48.56
C ALA A 21 13.73 10.65 -49.02
N GLN A 22 12.88 11.68 -49.20
CA GLN A 22 11.69 11.70 -50.09
C GLN A 22 12.08 12.09 -51.53
N PRO A 23 11.15 11.92 -52.49
CA PRO A 23 10.50 13.08 -53.17
C PRO A 23 8.99 12.82 -53.48
N THR A 24 8.10 13.74 -53.92
CA THR A 24 7.94 15.22 -53.92
C THR A 24 6.48 15.58 -54.35
N SER A 25 6.03 16.83 -54.13
CA SER A 25 4.82 17.49 -54.74
C SER A 25 3.43 17.08 -54.18
N GLY A 26 2.44 17.98 -54.03
CA GLY A 26 2.46 19.44 -54.17
C GLY A 26 1.07 20.13 -54.07
N SER A 27 1.10 21.45 -53.88
CA SER A 27 0.04 22.45 -54.18
C SER A 27 -1.18 22.69 -53.25
N THR A 28 -1.21 23.94 -52.74
CA THR A 28 -2.36 24.89 -52.60
C THR A 28 -3.44 24.78 -51.52
N ARG A 29 -3.68 25.95 -50.88
CA ARG A 29 -4.74 26.32 -49.91
C ARG A 29 -5.19 27.76 -50.23
N PRO A 30 -6.48 28.10 -50.09
CA PRO A 30 -6.91 29.24 -49.24
C PRO A 30 -8.10 28.83 -48.34
N ALA A 31 -8.30 29.24 -47.08
CA ALA A 31 -8.18 30.54 -46.39
C ALA A 31 -9.41 31.47 -46.54
N GLY A 32 -10.16 31.62 -45.44
CA GLY A 32 -11.27 32.57 -45.21
C GLY A 32 -12.39 31.92 -44.36
N SER A 33 -13.16 32.57 -43.48
CA SER A 33 -13.10 33.85 -42.74
C SER A 33 -14.39 33.94 -41.88
N ARG A 34 -14.36 34.68 -40.76
CA ARG A 34 -15.31 34.66 -39.61
C ARG A 34 -16.78 35.15 -39.85
N LYS A 35 -17.70 34.59 -39.02
CA LYS A 35 -18.90 35.22 -38.36
C LYS A 35 -20.10 35.69 -39.23
N PRO A 36 -21.30 35.99 -38.65
CA PRO A 36 -21.91 35.59 -37.36
C PRO A 36 -23.41 35.11 -37.45
N LYS A 37 -23.97 34.82 -36.27
CA LYS A 37 -25.38 34.47 -35.92
C LYS A 37 -26.47 35.44 -36.43
N PRO A 38 -27.71 34.95 -36.62
CA PRO A 38 -28.90 35.72 -36.21
C PRO A 38 -29.89 34.93 -35.32
N ALA A 39 -30.75 35.67 -34.63
CA ALA A 39 -32.06 35.24 -34.10
C ALA A 39 -33.11 36.26 -34.63
N PRO A 40 -34.42 35.96 -34.62
CA PRO A 40 -35.26 36.62 -33.60
C PRO A 40 -36.59 35.91 -33.20
N ALA A 41 -37.09 36.26 -31.99
CA ALA A 41 -38.52 36.56 -31.65
C ALA A 41 -39.65 35.49 -31.87
N LYS A 42 -40.81 35.52 -31.19
CA LYS A 42 -41.37 36.24 -30.01
C LYS A 42 -42.68 35.56 -29.53
N GLY A 43 -43.06 35.74 -28.26
CA GLY A 43 -44.44 35.58 -27.72
C GLY A 43 -44.88 34.15 -27.35
N GLY A 44 -45.76 33.91 -26.37
CA GLY A 44 -46.30 34.84 -25.38
C GLY A 44 -47.35 34.20 -24.42
N SER A 45 -47.27 34.58 -23.14
CA SER A 45 -48.38 34.83 -22.16
C SER A 45 -49.31 33.71 -21.65
N GLY A 46 -49.62 33.77 -20.34
CA GLY A 46 -50.70 32.99 -19.69
C GLY A 46 -50.35 32.43 -18.28
N THR A 47 -49.95 33.25 -17.32
CA THR A 47 -50.76 33.68 -16.14
C THR A 47 -51.12 32.61 -15.09
N ALA A 48 -50.79 32.91 -13.83
CA ALA A 48 -51.00 32.06 -12.65
C ALA A 48 -52.35 32.30 -11.93
N ARG A 49 -52.72 31.39 -11.01
CA ARG A 49 -53.51 31.75 -9.82
C ARG A 49 -53.20 30.88 -8.60
N LYS A 50 -53.20 31.52 -7.43
CA LYS A 50 -53.04 30.93 -6.08
C LYS A 50 -54.41 30.48 -5.52
N SER A 51 -54.38 29.54 -4.56
CA SER A 51 -55.04 29.55 -3.23
C SER A 51 -54.94 28.12 -2.64
N ALA A 52 -54.44 27.80 -1.43
CA ALA A 52 -54.53 28.39 -0.07
C ALA A 52 -55.73 27.88 0.75
N GLY A 53 -55.43 27.27 1.91
CA GLY A 53 -56.38 26.77 2.92
C GLY A 53 -56.22 25.26 3.21
N ALA A 54 -56.27 24.71 4.45
CA ALA A 54 -55.79 25.04 5.80
C ALA A 54 -56.61 24.22 6.83
N LYS A 55 -56.03 23.91 8.02
CA LYS A 55 -56.64 23.27 9.22
C LYS A 55 -56.87 21.74 9.12
N SER A 56 -56.16 20.91 9.92
CA SER A 56 -56.38 20.52 11.35
C SER A 56 -57.57 19.55 11.54
N SER A 57 -57.57 18.52 12.40
CA SER A 57 -56.89 18.34 13.70
C SER A 57 -56.99 16.87 14.22
N SER A 58 -56.37 16.60 15.38
CA SER A 58 -56.65 15.48 16.33
C SER A 58 -56.11 14.08 15.94
N ALA A 59 -55.49 13.21 16.76
CA ALA A 59 -55.11 13.08 18.19
C ALA A 59 -55.65 11.76 18.80
N LYS A 60 -54.73 10.82 19.10
CA LYS A 60 -54.77 9.71 20.10
C LYS A 60 -53.50 8.87 19.85
N SER A 61 -52.50 8.77 20.72
CA SER A 61 -52.45 8.24 22.10
C SER A 61 -52.73 6.73 22.20
N SER A 62 -51.69 5.94 22.39
CA SER A 62 -51.75 4.67 23.11
C SER A 62 -50.37 4.31 23.66
N SER A 63 -50.23 4.43 24.98
CA SER A 63 -49.07 4.00 25.74
C SER A 63 -49.05 2.47 25.87
N ALA A 64 -47.88 1.84 25.79
CA ALA A 64 -47.68 0.49 26.29
C ALA A 64 -46.38 0.44 27.10
N LYS A 65 -46.52 0.64 28.42
CA LYS A 65 -45.45 0.49 29.42
C LYS A 65 -45.65 -0.89 30.03
N SER A 66 -44.69 -1.81 29.89
CA SER A 66 -44.69 -3.08 30.61
C SER A 66 -43.45 -3.18 31.49
N SER A 67 -43.67 -3.21 32.79
CA SER A 67 -42.63 -3.26 33.82
C SER A 67 -42.84 -4.44 34.76
N SER A 68 -41.85 -5.34 34.83
CA SER A 68 -41.54 -6.23 35.95
C SER A 68 -40.10 -6.73 35.74
N ALA A 69 -39.14 -6.74 36.66
CA ALA A 69 -39.08 -6.73 38.13
C ALA A 69 -39.32 -8.10 38.80
N GLY A 70 -38.25 -8.66 39.39
CA GLY A 70 -38.20 -9.93 40.13
C GLY A 70 -36.97 -10.76 39.72
N ARG A 71 -35.81 -10.67 40.40
CA ARG A 71 -35.41 -11.36 41.66
C ARG A 71 -35.23 -12.89 41.49
N THR A 72 -34.26 -13.62 42.07
CA THR A 72 -33.04 -13.34 42.87
C THR A 72 -32.27 -14.66 43.09
N SER A 73 -30.93 -14.64 43.05
CA SER A 73 -29.96 -15.41 43.90
C SER A 73 -28.59 -15.43 43.18
N ALA A 74 -27.42 -15.06 43.71
CA ALA A 74 -26.86 -14.92 45.06
C ALA A 74 -26.12 -16.17 45.61
N GLN A 75 -24.82 -16.25 45.33
CA GLN A 75 -23.72 -16.78 46.16
C GLN A 75 -22.40 -16.26 45.53
N SER A 76 -21.50 -15.45 46.11
CA SER A 76 -21.03 -15.14 47.47
C SER A 76 -19.76 -15.88 47.91
N SER A 77 -18.60 -15.23 47.71
CA SER A 77 -17.37 -15.26 48.54
C SER A 77 -16.42 -14.19 47.94
N ALA A 78 -16.06 -13.05 48.55
CA ALA A 78 -15.51 -12.78 49.90
C ALA A 78 -14.22 -13.59 50.13
N ARG A 79 -13.07 -13.06 50.56
CA ARG A 79 -12.56 -11.72 50.99
C ARG A 79 -11.01 -11.78 50.76
N GLN A 80 -10.24 -10.72 50.58
CA GLN A 80 -9.84 -9.76 51.63
C GLN A 80 -9.17 -8.52 51.04
N SER A 81 -9.40 -7.39 51.70
CA SER A 81 -8.75 -6.10 51.50
C SER A 81 -7.54 -5.90 52.41
N SER A 82 -6.56 -5.09 51.99
CA SER A 82 -5.93 -4.09 52.87
C SER A 82 -5.16 -3.04 52.08
N ALA A 83 -5.38 -1.77 52.44
CA ALA A 83 -4.75 -0.62 51.82
C ALA A 83 -3.83 0.10 52.82
N ARG A 84 -2.80 0.80 52.32
CA ARG A 84 -2.28 1.99 53.02
C ARG A 84 -1.56 2.95 52.08
N LYS A 85 -1.97 4.22 52.14
CA LYS A 85 -1.20 5.38 51.64
C LYS A 85 -0.18 5.81 52.69
N SER A 86 0.99 6.31 52.27
CA SER A 86 1.60 7.50 52.88
C SER A 86 2.66 8.09 51.95
N SER A 87 2.66 9.41 51.82
CA SER A 87 3.77 10.21 51.30
C SER A 87 4.90 10.35 52.34
N THR A 88 6.10 10.82 51.94
CA THR A 88 6.68 12.12 52.37
C THR A 88 8.17 12.30 51.96
N LYS A 89 8.44 13.38 51.20
CA LYS A 89 9.64 14.25 51.08
C LYS A 89 11.11 13.74 51.34
N THR A 90 11.94 14.00 50.31
CA THR A 90 13.31 14.58 50.31
C THR A 90 14.40 14.14 51.32
N THR A 91 15.54 13.67 50.81
CA THR A 91 16.85 14.37 50.89
C THR A 91 17.90 13.72 49.96
N SER A 92 19.06 14.36 49.79
CA SER A 92 20.05 14.08 48.74
C SER A 92 21.35 13.39 49.24
N THR A 93 22.15 12.93 48.27
CA THR A 93 23.57 12.50 48.37
C THR A 93 23.88 11.08 48.90
N LYS A 94 24.36 10.18 48.01
CA LYS A 94 25.80 9.82 47.86
C LYS A 94 26.01 8.67 46.87
N LYS A 95 27.20 8.64 46.25
CA LYS A 95 27.70 7.53 45.41
C LYS A 95 27.81 6.22 46.20
N SER A 96 27.36 5.11 45.62
CA SER A 96 27.87 3.75 45.90
C SER A 96 27.75 2.93 44.60
N SER A 97 28.88 2.71 43.91
CA SER A 97 29.63 1.44 43.86
C SER A 97 28.93 0.31 43.10
N ALA A 98 29.46 -0.01 41.91
CA ALA A 98 28.97 -1.07 41.04
C ALA A 98 29.16 -2.49 41.63
N LYS A 99 28.19 -3.38 41.38
CA LYS A 99 28.38 -4.83 41.57
C LYS A 99 27.57 -5.68 40.59
N ARG A 100 28.24 -5.96 39.46
CA ARG A 100 28.30 -7.25 38.71
C ARG A 100 27.29 -8.35 39.07
N SER A 101 26.56 -8.83 38.05
CA SER A 101 26.37 -10.26 37.81
C SER A 101 27.52 -10.75 36.92
N SER A 102 28.44 -11.57 37.46
CA SER A 102 29.59 -12.09 36.69
C SER A 102 29.79 -13.59 36.89
N HIS A 103 28.98 -14.39 36.19
CA HIS A 103 29.22 -15.83 36.00
C HIS A 103 29.99 -16.11 34.70
N SER A 104 31.15 -15.45 34.53
CA SER A 104 32.23 -15.99 33.70
C SER A 104 33.19 -16.76 34.61
N GLY A 105 33.04 -18.09 34.59
CA GLY A 105 33.71 -19.01 35.51
C GLY A 105 35.23 -18.96 35.41
N PHE A 106 35.90 -19.40 36.47
CA PHE A 106 37.36 -19.49 36.58
C PHE A 106 38.02 -20.18 35.36
N ALA A 107 37.35 -21.18 34.79
CA ALA A 107 37.77 -21.86 33.55
C ALA A 107 37.91 -20.91 32.34
N SER A 108 37.01 -19.94 32.15
CA SER A 108 37.11 -19.00 31.02
C SER A 108 38.33 -18.09 31.16
N ARG A 109 38.65 -17.68 32.40
CA ARG A 109 39.85 -16.86 32.69
C ARG A 109 41.15 -17.64 32.51
N ILE A 110 41.14 -18.96 32.73
CA ILE A 110 42.30 -19.82 32.44
C ILE A 110 42.44 -20.06 30.93
N ALA A 111 41.34 -20.29 30.22
CA ALA A 111 41.35 -20.44 28.76
C ALA A 111 41.89 -19.18 28.07
N ASP A 112 41.38 -18.01 28.46
CA ASP A 112 41.82 -16.69 27.97
C ASP A 112 43.31 -16.44 28.26
N ARG A 113 43.79 -16.68 29.50
CA ARG A 113 45.23 -16.61 29.83
C ARG A 113 46.08 -17.57 29.00
N ARG A 114 45.59 -18.77 28.67
CA ARG A 114 46.30 -19.71 27.78
C ARG A 114 46.32 -19.21 26.34
N GLN A 115 45.20 -18.73 25.78
CA GLN A 115 45.20 -18.14 24.44
C GLN A 115 46.15 -16.95 24.32
N GLN A 116 46.15 -16.04 25.31
CA GLN A 116 47.07 -14.90 25.36
C GLN A 116 48.55 -15.33 25.44
N SER A 117 48.88 -16.41 26.17
CA SER A 117 50.26 -16.90 26.26
C SER A 117 50.73 -17.57 24.97
N HIS A 118 49.83 -18.30 24.27
CA HIS A 118 50.10 -18.84 22.94
C HIS A 118 50.29 -17.74 21.89
N ALA A 119 49.42 -16.72 21.86
CA ALA A 119 49.53 -15.58 20.95
C ALA A 119 50.82 -14.77 21.15
N ARG A 120 51.26 -14.58 22.41
CA ARG A 120 52.56 -13.95 22.71
C ARG A 120 53.75 -14.77 22.22
N ARG A 121 53.70 -16.10 22.36
CA ARG A 121 54.76 -17.01 21.88
C ARG A 121 54.83 -17.06 20.35
N SER A 122 53.69 -17.09 19.65
CA SER A 122 53.68 -17.07 18.17
C SER A 122 54.14 -15.73 17.60
N PHE A 123 53.78 -14.60 18.24
CA PHE A 123 54.28 -13.29 17.84
C PHE A 123 55.80 -13.15 18.04
N ALA A 124 56.33 -13.70 19.14
CA ALA A 124 57.78 -13.72 19.39
C ALA A 124 58.55 -14.56 18.35
N THR A 125 58.02 -15.72 17.92
CA THR A 125 58.65 -16.51 16.85
C THR A 125 58.55 -15.84 15.48
N LEU A 126 57.47 -15.12 15.17
CA LEU A 126 57.37 -14.30 13.95
C LEU A 126 58.42 -13.18 13.93
N ILE A 127 58.61 -12.46 15.05
CA ILE A 127 59.65 -11.43 15.17
C ILE A 127 61.05 -12.03 15.01
N ALA A 128 61.32 -13.18 15.64
CA ALA A 128 62.61 -13.87 15.50
C ALA A 128 62.88 -14.26 14.04
N ARG A 129 61.90 -14.89 13.37
CA ARG A 129 61.99 -15.31 11.97
C ARG A 129 62.14 -14.14 11.00
N TRP A 130 61.49 -13.01 11.27
CA TRP A 130 61.68 -11.77 10.49
C TRP A 130 63.11 -11.23 10.60
N LYS A 131 63.68 -11.25 11.81
CA LYS A 131 65.07 -10.81 12.04
C LYS A 131 66.09 -11.72 11.37
N SER A 132 65.94 -13.04 11.46
CA SER A 132 66.89 -14.02 10.91
C SER A 132 66.67 -14.40 9.43
N GLY A 133 65.50 -14.09 8.86
CA GLY A 133 65.12 -14.54 7.51
C GLY A 133 65.80 -13.78 6.37
N SER A 134 65.91 -14.47 5.23
CA SER A 134 66.39 -13.93 3.96
C SER A 134 65.48 -12.82 3.38
N THR A 135 65.95 -12.10 2.36
CA THR A 135 65.14 -11.08 1.65
C THR A 135 63.84 -11.66 1.09
N VAL A 136 63.89 -12.88 0.56
CA VAL A 136 62.72 -13.60 0.03
C VAL A 136 61.74 -14.00 1.15
N GLU A 137 62.22 -14.47 2.29
CA GLU A 137 61.36 -14.80 3.44
C GLU A 137 60.72 -13.57 4.08
N ARG A 138 61.42 -12.44 4.14
CA ARG A 138 60.85 -11.16 4.58
C ARG A 138 59.78 -10.68 3.61
N ALA A 139 60.01 -10.79 2.30
CA ALA A 139 59.01 -10.45 1.28
C ALA A 139 57.76 -11.34 1.39
N THR A 140 57.89 -12.65 1.54
CA THR A 140 56.72 -13.54 1.71
C THR A 140 55.98 -13.31 3.02
N MET A 141 56.68 -13.11 4.15
CA MET A 141 56.01 -12.75 5.40
C MET A 141 55.29 -11.39 5.31
N ALA A 142 55.85 -10.42 4.58
CA ALA A 142 55.21 -9.13 4.34
C ALA A 142 53.92 -9.27 3.50
N THR A 143 53.95 -10.07 2.42
CA THR A 143 52.75 -10.29 1.60
C THR A 143 51.66 -11.05 2.34
N PHE A 144 52.00 -12.10 3.11
CA PHE A 144 51.02 -12.79 3.97
C PHE A 144 50.46 -11.86 5.06
N GLY A 145 51.29 -11.02 5.68
CA GLY A 145 50.84 -10.02 6.66
C GLY A 145 49.89 -8.98 6.06
N ALA A 146 50.21 -8.47 4.86
CA ALA A 146 49.36 -7.55 4.13
C ALA A 146 48.02 -8.18 3.72
N LEU A 147 48.02 -9.41 3.20
CA LEU A 147 46.81 -10.16 2.87
C LEU A 147 45.95 -10.42 4.10
N ALA A 148 46.54 -10.82 5.23
CA ALA A 148 45.82 -11.01 6.49
C ALA A 148 45.19 -9.69 6.99
N ALA A 149 45.91 -8.57 6.89
CA ALA A 149 45.37 -7.25 7.25
C ALA A 149 44.19 -6.84 6.34
N ILE A 150 44.29 -7.05 5.02
CA ILE A 150 43.20 -6.80 4.06
C ILE A 150 41.97 -7.65 4.41
N VAL A 151 42.13 -8.94 4.70
CA VAL A 151 41.03 -9.83 5.10
C VAL A 151 40.39 -9.36 6.41
N VAL A 152 41.18 -8.97 7.42
CA VAL A 152 40.63 -8.43 8.68
C VAL A 152 39.86 -7.14 8.46
N ILE A 153 40.36 -6.21 7.65
CA ILE A 153 39.65 -4.96 7.31
C ILE A 153 38.35 -5.27 6.57
N ALA A 154 38.37 -6.17 5.58
CA ALA A 154 37.18 -6.58 4.84
C ALA A 154 36.12 -7.22 5.76
N LEU A 155 36.53 -8.04 6.72
CA LEU A 155 35.65 -8.62 7.74
C LEU A 155 35.06 -7.56 8.67
N VAL A 156 35.85 -6.59 9.14
CA VAL A 156 35.35 -5.49 9.98
C VAL A 156 34.32 -4.64 9.22
N VAL A 157 34.57 -4.31 7.95
CA VAL A 157 33.62 -3.60 7.09
C VAL A 157 32.35 -4.42 6.85
N ALA A 158 32.47 -5.71 6.55
CA ALA A 158 31.32 -6.59 6.36
C ALA A 158 30.45 -6.73 7.63
N ILE A 159 31.08 -6.85 8.80
CA ILE A 159 30.38 -6.88 10.10
C ILE A 159 29.72 -5.53 10.38
N GLY A 160 30.39 -4.41 10.13
CA GLY A 160 29.82 -3.07 10.27
C GLY A 160 28.55 -2.90 9.43
N ASN A 161 28.63 -3.23 8.13
CA ASN A 161 27.49 -3.18 7.21
C ASN A 161 26.33 -4.09 7.66
N LEU A 162 26.63 -5.30 8.15
CA LEU A 162 25.62 -6.21 8.70
C LEU A 162 24.93 -5.64 9.94
N ILE A 163 25.68 -5.00 10.84
CA ILE A 163 25.11 -4.36 12.04
C ILE A 163 24.20 -3.19 11.64
N SER A 164 24.65 -2.30 10.76
CA SER A 164 23.84 -1.18 10.26
C SER A 164 22.52 -1.65 9.63
N ALA A 165 22.57 -2.64 8.72
CA ALA A 165 21.37 -3.19 8.09
C ALA A 165 20.40 -3.85 9.10
N ARG A 166 20.90 -4.40 10.21
CA ARG A 166 20.08 -4.96 11.29
C ARG A 166 19.42 -3.88 12.15
N VAL A 167 20.12 -2.76 12.38
CA VAL A 167 19.56 -1.59 13.09
C VAL A 167 18.45 -0.95 12.26
N GLU A 168 18.69 -0.63 11.00
CA GLU A 168 17.67 -0.06 10.09
C GLU A 168 16.42 -0.96 9.99
N LEU A 169 16.62 -2.28 9.95
CA LEU A 169 15.51 -3.25 9.95
C LEU A 169 14.70 -3.23 11.25
N SER A 170 15.38 -3.11 12.39
CA SER A 170 14.73 -3.02 13.70
C SER A 170 13.98 -1.71 13.88
N GLU A 171 14.53 -0.60 13.41
CA GLU A 171 13.91 0.73 13.47
C GLU A 171 12.68 0.82 12.57
N ALA A 172 12.78 0.36 11.32
CA ALA A 172 11.65 0.30 10.39
C ALA A 172 10.49 -0.53 10.96
N LYS A 173 10.77 -1.74 11.48
CA LYS A 173 9.75 -2.60 12.09
C LYS A 173 9.16 -2.02 13.37
N ALA A 174 9.97 -1.39 14.23
CA ALA A 174 9.46 -0.70 15.41
C ALA A 174 8.49 0.43 15.02
N ARG A 175 8.83 1.21 14.00
CA ARG A 175 7.93 2.26 13.48
C ARG A 175 6.66 1.68 12.85
N GLN A 176 6.75 0.57 12.13
CA GLN A 176 5.59 -0.12 11.57
C GLN A 176 4.60 -0.57 12.66
N VAL A 177 5.10 -1.11 13.78
CA VAL A 177 4.28 -1.46 14.95
C VAL A 177 3.62 -0.22 15.55
N GLU A 178 4.38 0.85 15.79
CA GLU A 178 3.84 2.13 16.31
C GLU A 178 2.71 2.70 15.44
N LEU A 179 2.88 2.71 14.11
CA LEU A 179 1.86 3.19 13.18
C LEU A 179 0.61 2.28 13.15
N THR A 180 0.80 0.97 13.37
CA THR A 180 -0.31 0.02 13.49
C THR A 180 -1.09 0.25 14.79
N GLU A 181 -0.40 0.41 15.91
CA GLU A 181 -1.02 0.67 17.22
C GLU A 181 -1.72 2.04 17.29
N ALA A 182 -1.16 3.07 16.64
CA ALA A 182 -1.69 4.43 16.67
C ALA A 182 -2.78 4.72 15.62
N TYR A 183 -2.71 4.10 14.44
CA TYR A 183 -3.53 4.46 13.27
C TYR A 183 -4.15 3.26 12.53
N ASP A 184 -4.01 2.04 13.03
CA ASP A 184 -4.40 0.78 12.35
C ASP A 184 -3.70 0.57 10.98
N PHE A 185 -2.58 1.26 10.72
CA PHE A 185 -1.89 1.23 9.43
C PHE A 185 -0.45 0.73 9.54
N ASN A 186 -0.18 -0.45 8.98
CA ASN A 186 1.18 -0.97 8.81
C ASN A 186 1.66 -0.68 7.38
N PRO A 187 2.66 0.18 7.14
CA PRO A 187 3.14 0.42 5.79
C PRO A 187 3.80 -0.81 5.14
N GLY A 188 4.33 -1.76 5.92
CA GLY A 188 4.94 -2.97 5.38
C GLY A 188 3.98 -4.16 5.22
N ASP A 189 2.78 -4.06 5.78
CA ASP A 189 1.69 -5.05 5.65
C ASP A 189 0.35 -4.29 5.55
N ILE A 190 0.13 -3.63 4.41
CA ILE A 190 -1.09 -2.85 4.15
C ILE A 190 -2.29 -3.80 3.98
N ILE A 191 -2.04 -4.97 3.42
CA ILE A 191 -2.97 -6.07 3.21
C ILE A 191 -2.16 -7.36 3.04
N SER A 192 -2.65 -8.46 3.59
CA SER A 192 -1.99 -9.77 3.50
C SER A 192 -2.10 -10.37 2.09
N ASP A 193 -1.15 -11.23 1.71
CA ASP A 193 -1.23 -11.96 0.45
C ASP A 193 -2.52 -12.79 0.36
N SER A 194 -3.01 -13.35 1.48
CA SER A 194 -4.26 -14.13 1.51
C SER A 194 -5.53 -13.27 1.36
N GLN A 195 -5.56 -12.04 1.86
CA GLN A 195 -6.72 -11.15 1.63
C GLN A 195 -6.70 -10.49 0.23
N PHE A 196 -5.52 -10.41 -0.41
CA PHE A 196 -5.38 -9.84 -1.75
C PHE A 196 -5.58 -10.88 -2.87
N PHE A 197 -4.96 -12.06 -2.75
CA PHE A 197 -4.99 -13.15 -3.73
C PHE A 197 -5.91 -14.29 -3.27
N ASP A 198 -7.18 -13.94 -3.07
CA ASP A 198 -8.28 -14.89 -2.85
C ASP A 198 -9.37 -14.59 -3.89
N GLY A 199 -9.19 -15.11 -5.11
CA GLY A 199 -10.12 -14.89 -6.22
C GLY A 199 -11.57 -15.36 -5.97
N ASP A 200 -11.79 -16.17 -4.93
CA ASP A 200 -13.10 -16.73 -4.53
C ASP A 200 -13.67 -16.09 -3.25
N ALA A 201 -13.05 -15.03 -2.70
CA ALA A 201 -13.45 -14.38 -1.44
C ALA A 201 -14.90 -13.84 -1.40
N MET A 202 -15.53 -13.65 -2.57
CA MET A 202 -16.95 -13.33 -2.73
C MET A 202 -17.49 -13.92 -4.03
N ASP A 203 -18.66 -14.57 -3.99
CA ASP A 203 -19.40 -14.97 -5.19
C ASP A 203 -20.18 -13.81 -5.84
N GLU A 204 -20.77 -14.03 -7.02
CA GLU A 204 -21.53 -12.98 -7.75
C GLU A 204 -22.71 -12.43 -6.95
N THR A 205 -23.37 -13.26 -6.14
CA THR A 205 -24.50 -12.85 -5.30
C THR A 205 -24.02 -11.95 -4.16
N GLN A 206 -22.93 -12.34 -3.49
CA GLN A 206 -22.31 -11.56 -2.42
C GLN A 206 -21.80 -10.21 -2.94
N VAL A 207 -21.16 -10.17 -4.13
CA VAL A 207 -20.74 -8.91 -4.76
C VAL A 207 -21.96 -8.06 -5.15
N GLN A 208 -23.04 -8.66 -5.68
CA GLN A 208 -24.25 -7.92 -6.04
C GLN A 208 -24.93 -7.32 -4.80
N THR A 209 -25.11 -8.09 -3.73
CA THR A 209 -25.64 -7.61 -2.44
C THR A 209 -24.82 -6.44 -1.90
N PHE A 210 -23.49 -6.56 -1.91
CA PHE A 210 -22.60 -5.49 -1.47
C PHE A 210 -22.77 -4.21 -2.31
N LEU A 211 -22.86 -4.33 -3.64
CA LEU A 211 -23.13 -3.19 -4.53
C LEU A 211 -24.52 -2.58 -4.31
N ASP A 212 -25.52 -3.39 -3.97
CA ASP A 212 -26.87 -2.94 -3.68
C ASP A 212 -26.97 -2.18 -2.35
N GLU A 213 -26.21 -2.60 -1.34
CA GLU A 213 -26.10 -1.94 -0.02
C GLU A 213 -25.28 -0.65 -0.09
N GLN A 214 -24.02 -0.71 -0.53
CA GLN A 214 -23.13 0.46 -0.58
C GLN A 214 -23.58 1.47 -1.64
N GLY A 215 -24.21 1.00 -2.73
CA GLY A 215 -24.79 1.82 -3.80
C GLY A 215 -26.24 2.23 -3.58
N ALA A 216 -26.84 1.97 -2.40
CA ALA A 216 -28.28 2.12 -2.15
C ALA A 216 -28.84 3.52 -2.49
N ALA A 217 -28.04 4.58 -2.29
CA ALA A 217 -28.42 5.96 -2.58
C ALA A 217 -28.49 6.30 -4.08
N CYS A 218 -28.02 5.41 -4.96
CA CYS A 218 -28.09 5.55 -6.42
C CYS A 218 -29.24 4.71 -6.98
N THR A 219 -30.30 5.34 -7.48
CA THR A 219 -31.58 4.67 -7.83
C THR A 219 -31.89 4.56 -9.33
N LYS A 220 -30.96 4.93 -10.20
CA LYS A 220 -31.11 4.91 -11.68
C LYS A 220 -30.43 3.69 -12.31
N ASP A 221 -30.84 3.30 -13.50
CA ASP A 221 -30.19 2.24 -14.29
C ASP A 221 -28.72 2.55 -14.67
N SER A 222 -28.30 3.81 -14.55
CA SER A 222 -26.91 4.24 -14.74
C SER A 222 -25.98 3.92 -13.55
N CYS A 223 -26.54 3.53 -12.39
CA CYS A 223 -25.80 3.23 -11.16
C CYS A 223 -25.01 1.92 -11.27
N LEU A 224 -23.84 1.82 -10.63
CA LEU A 224 -22.96 0.64 -10.76
C LEU A 224 -23.69 -0.69 -10.46
N ARG A 225 -24.54 -0.70 -9.42
CA ARG A 225 -25.33 -1.87 -8.99
C ARG A 225 -26.37 -2.38 -10.01
N ALA A 226 -26.89 -1.49 -10.86
CA ALA A 226 -27.96 -1.80 -11.82
C ALA A 226 -27.46 -1.85 -13.28
N ARG A 227 -26.41 -1.10 -13.59
CA ARG A 227 -25.89 -0.91 -14.94
C ARG A 227 -25.33 -2.22 -15.50
N ARG A 228 -25.61 -2.44 -16.78
CA ARG A 228 -25.05 -3.56 -17.55
C ARG A 228 -24.01 -3.07 -18.54
N PHE A 229 -22.95 -3.87 -18.73
CA PHE A 229 -21.80 -3.54 -19.57
C PHE A 229 -21.61 -4.59 -20.65
N LYS A 230 -21.15 -4.16 -21.83
CA LYS A 230 -20.63 -5.07 -22.85
C LYS A 230 -19.31 -5.67 -22.34
N VAL A 231 -19.12 -6.95 -22.62
CA VAL A 231 -17.90 -7.69 -22.34
C VAL A 231 -17.39 -8.33 -23.63
N GLU A 232 -16.13 -8.68 -23.66
CA GLU A 232 -15.47 -9.36 -24.78
C GLU A 232 -14.68 -10.56 -24.26
N ARG A 233 -14.36 -11.49 -25.17
CA ARG A 233 -13.52 -12.64 -24.83
C ARG A 233 -12.11 -12.15 -24.46
N ARG A 234 -11.56 -12.63 -23.35
CA ARG A 234 -10.14 -12.51 -23.00
C ARG A 234 -9.57 -13.91 -22.97
N GLU A 235 -8.60 -14.18 -23.83
CA GLU A 235 -7.95 -15.49 -23.89
C GLU A 235 -7.11 -15.71 -22.63
N ALA A 236 -6.95 -16.98 -22.23
CA ALA A 236 -6.08 -17.34 -21.12
C ALA A 236 -4.61 -16.98 -21.45
N ASN A 237 -3.87 -16.56 -20.43
CA ASN A 237 -2.44 -16.26 -20.53
C ASN A 237 -1.74 -16.63 -19.21
N ASP A 238 -0.47 -16.26 -19.06
CA ASP A 238 0.32 -16.57 -17.86
C ASP A 238 -0.24 -15.94 -16.57
N TYR A 239 -1.10 -14.92 -16.67
CA TYR A 239 -1.64 -14.15 -15.55
C TYR A 239 -3.06 -14.56 -15.17
N CYS A 240 -3.92 -14.80 -16.17
CA CYS A 240 -5.34 -15.07 -15.97
C CYS A 240 -5.84 -16.24 -16.82
N ARG A 241 -6.83 -16.96 -16.28
CA ARG A 241 -7.68 -17.89 -17.04
C ARG A 241 -8.56 -17.15 -18.04
N GLU A 242 -9.15 -17.88 -18.97
CA GLU A 242 -10.01 -17.32 -20.01
C GLU A 242 -11.24 -16.62 -19.41
N TYR A 243 -11.53 -15.40 -19.89
CA TYR A 243 -12.86 -14.81 -19.80
C TYR A 243 -13.61 -15.13 -21.10
N PRO A 244 -14.66 -15.98 -21.09
CA PRO A 244 -15.29 -16.45 -22.33
C PRO A 244 -16.01 -15.35 -23.12
N GLY A 245 -16.33 -14.23 -22.45
CA GLY A 245 -17.14 -13.15 -23.00
C GLY A 245 -18.63 -13.50 -23.06
N SER A 246 -19.45 -12.58 -23.55
CA SER A 246 -20.90 -12.78 -23.67
C SER A 246 -21.51 -11.86 -24.73
N LYS A 247 -22.46 -12.39 -25.51
CA LYS A 247 -23.29 -11.59 -26.42
C LYS A 247 -24.31 -10.70 -25.68
N ARG A 248 -24.63 -11.03 -24.42
CA ARG A 248 -25.52 -10.26 -23.54
C ARG A 248 -24.70 -9.43 -22.56
N ALA A 249 -25.08 -8.18 -22.35
CA ALA A 249 -24.44 -7.33 -21.34
C ALA A 249 -24.57 -7.94 -19.93
N GLN A 250 -23.52 -7.83 -19.12
CA GLN A 250 -23.41 -8.37 -17.76
C GLN A 250 -23.47 -7.26 -16.69
N SER A 251 -23.87 -7.62 -15.47
CA SER A 251 -23.84 -6.73 -14.30
C SER A 251 -22.40 -6.39 -13.90
N ALA A 252 -22.22 -5.36 -13.06
CA ALA A 252 -20.94 -5.10 -12.43
C ALA A 252 -20.46 -6.30 -11.59
N ALA A 253 -21.35 -6.94 -10.84
CA ALA A 253 -21.03 -8.10 -9.99
C ALA A 253 -20.49 -9.29 -10.77
N ALA A 254 -21.13 -9.66 -11.89
CA ALA A 254 -20.68 -10.74 -12.77
C ALA A 254 -19.28 -10.47 -13.35
N ILE A 255 -18.99 -9.20 -13.69
CA ILE A 255 -17.69 -8.80 -14.23
C ILE A 255 -16.61 -8.84 -13.16
N ILE A 256 -16.89 -8.32 -11.96
CA ILE A 256 -15.95 -8.31 -10.83
C ILE A 256 -15.61 -9.75 -10.44
N THR A 257 -16.61 -10.59 -10.17
CA THR A 257 -16.41 -11.98 -9.74
C THR A 257 -15.65 -12.80 -10.78
N ALA A 258 -16.06 -12.75 -12.05
CA ALA A 258 -15.38 -13.52 -13.09
C ALA A 258 -13.97 -13.00 -13.41
N ALA A 259 -13.67 -11.71 -13.23
CA ALA A 259 -12.30 -11.19 -13.31
C ALA A 259 -11.46 -11.63 -12.10
N SER A 260 -12.02 -11.57 -10.90
CA SER A 260 -11.41 -12.05 -9.66
C SER A 260 -11.01 -13.51 -9.73
N GLN A 261 -11.93 -14.38 -10.15
CA GLN A 261 -11.67 -15.80 -10.32
C GLN A 261 -10.68 -16.08 -11.45
N ALA A 262 -10.79 -15.38 -12.59
CA ALA A 262 -9.89 -15.60 -13.72
C ALA A 262 -8.43 -15.25 -13.37
N CYS A 263 -8.20 -14.15 -12.66
CA CYS A 263 -6.88 -13.62 -12.36
C CYS A 263 -6.41 -13.86 -10.91
N ASP A 264 -7.15 -14.61 -10.10
CA ASP A 264 -6.85 -14.84 -8.68
C ASP A 264 -6.57 -13.53 -7.89
N VAL A 265 -7.55 -12.63 -7.90
CA VAL A 265 -7.52 -11.34 -7.17
C VAL A 265 -8.84 -11.15 -6.44
N SER A 266 -8.78 -10.84 -5.16
CA SER A 266 -9.97 -10.72 -4.32
C SER A 266 -11.02 -9.71 -4.84
N PRO A 267 -12.30 -10.10 -4.95
CA PRO A 267 -13.39 -9.16 -5.26
C PRO A 267 -13.42 -7.96 -4.31
N LYS A 268 -13.07 -8.16 -3.03
CA LYS A 268 -12.96 -7.12 -2.01
C LYS A 268 -11.91 -6.07 -2.37
N VAL A 269 -10.77 -6.50 -2.91
CA VAL A 269 -9.72 -5.59 -3.42
C VAL A 269 -10.22 -4.81 -4.63
N LEU A 270 -10.85 -5.47 -5.60
CA LEU A 270 -11.38 -4.79 -6.79
C LEU A 270 -12.44 -3.73 -6.42
N LEU A 271 -13.35 -4.05 -5.48
CA LEU A 271 -14.34 -3.12 -4.94
C LEU A 271 -13.69 -1.92 -4.22
N THR A 272 -12.70 -2.18 -3.37
CA THR A 272 -11.92 -1.13 -2.68
C THR A 272 -11.22 -0.20 -3.68
N VAL A 273 -10.64 -0.73 -4.77
CA VAL A 273 -9.98 0.08 -5.80
C VAL A 273 -11.00 0.89 -6.62
N LEU A 274 -12.14 0.30 -7.02
CA LEU A 274 -13.24 1.04 -7.69
C LEU A 274 -13.69 2.27 -6.89
N GLN A 275 -13.71 2.14 -5.55
CA GLN A 275 -14.02 3.26 -4.67
C GLN A 275 -12.87 4.25 -4.54
N LYS A 276 -11.64 3.77 -4.30
CA LYS A 276 -10.46 4.62 -4.15
C LYS A 276 -10.19 5.49 -5.37
N GLU A 277 -10.28 4.92 -6.58
CA GLU A 277 -9.92 5.59 -7.83
C GLU A 277 -11.03 6.47 -8.40
N GLN A 278 -12.29 6.04 -8.32
CA GLN A 278 -13.41 6.72 -8.98
C GLN A 278 -14.63 6.98 -8.09
N GLN A 279 -14.57 6.65 -6.78
CA GLN A 279 -15.69 6.72 -5.83
C GLN A 279 -16.97 6.02 -6.37
N LEU A 280 -16.78 4.97 -7.18
CA LEU A 280 -17.82 4.50 -8.09
C LEU A 280 -18.86 3.58 -7.43
N VAL A 281 -18.50 2.91 -6.32
CA VAL A 281 -19.41 2.01 -5.60
C VAL A 281 -20.51 2.79 -4.90
N THR A 282 -20.16 3.89 -4.23
CA THR A 282 -21.12 4.74 -3.50
C THR A 282 -21.66 5.94 -4.31
N ALA A 283 -21.26 6.08 -5.58
CA ALA A 283 -21.65 7.21 -6.43
C ALA A 283 -23.17 7.29 -6.66
N THR A 284 -23.80 8.40 -6.25
CA THR A 284 -25.25 8.65 -6.39
C THR A 284 -25.69 9.06 -7.81
N ASN A 285 -24.76 9.56 -8.63
CA ASN A 285 -25.00 9.93 -10.03
C ASN A 285 -23.69 9.79 -10.83
N PRO A 286 -23.23 8.55 -11.09
CA PRO A 286 -21.94 8.28 -11.72
C PRO A 286 -21.90 8.75 -13.17
N LYS A 287 -20.75 9.31 -13.57
CA LYS A 287 -20.48 9.83 -14.90
C LYS A 287 -19.85 8.75 -15.79
N GLU A 288 -20.06 8.83 -17.10
CA GLU A 288 -19.42 7.90 -18.07
C GLU A 288 -17.91 7.81 -17.94
N PHE A 289 -17.23 8.92 -17.59
CA PHE A 289 -15.79 8.93 -17.35
C PHE A 289 -15.39 7.99 -16.20
N GLN A 290 -16.13 7.97 -15.08
CA GLN A 290 -15.83 7.09 -13.95
C GLN A 290 -15.91 5.60 -14.35
N PHE A 291 -16.80 5.23 -15.26
CA PHE A 291 -16.81 3.87 -15.83
C PHE A 291 -15.68 3.65 -16.85
N LYS A 292 -15.26 4.69 -17.58
CA LYS A 292 -14.15 4.63 -18.54
C LYS A 292 -12.80 4.39 -17.85
N SER A 293 -12.59 5.01 -16.69
CA SER A 293 -11.35 4.98 -15.89
C SER A 293 -11.51 4.30 -14.53
N ALA A 294 -12.45 3.35 -14.42
CA ALA A 294 -12.93 2.73 -13.18
C ALA A 294 -11.85 2.30 -12.18
N MET A 295 -10.69 1.86 -12.68
CA MET A 295 -9.58 1.31 -11.89
C MET A 295 -8.27 2.08 -12.06
N GLY A 296 -8.29 3.28 -12.68
CA GLY A 296 -7.09 4.10 -12.96
C GLY A 296 -6.11 3.52 -14.00
N LEU A 297 -6.32 2.28 -14.46
CA LEU A 297 -5.38 1.58 -15.33
C LEU A 297 -5.25 2.28 -16.69
N SER A 298 -4.01 2.62 -17.06
CA SER A 298 -3.67 3.29 -18.33
C SER A 298 -4.48 4.56 -18.62
N CYS A 299 -5.01 5.23 -17.58
CA CYS A 299 -5.64 6.55 -17.64
C CYS A 299 -4.73 7.58 -16.94
N PRO A 300 -3.95 8.42 -17.66
CA PRO A 300 -3.23 9.54 -17.04
C PRO A 300 -4.24 10.62 -16.60
N ASP A 301 -3.87 11.48 -15.65
CA ASP A 301 -4.76 12.57 -15.21
C ASP A 301 -4.89 13.66 -16.29
N ASP A 302 -3.78 13.98 -16.94
CA ASP A 302 -3.66 15.07 -17.93
C ASP A 302 -3.85 14.61 -19.39
N ASP A 303 -4.24 13.35 -19.62
CA ASP A 303 -4.45 12.80 -20.97
C ASP A 303 -5.58 11.75 -21.00
N HIS A 304 -5.90 11.25 -22.18
CA HIS A 304 -6.92 10.26 -22.43
C HIS A 304 -6.49 8.88 -21.91
N CYS A 305 -7.43 8.15 -21.31
CA CYS A 305 -7.27 6.70 -21.15
C CYS A 305 -6.92 6.03 -22.47
N ASP A 306 -5.93 5.15 -22.40
CA ASP A 306 -5.58 4.20 -23.45
C ASP A 306 -6.85 3.45 -23.92
N PRO A 307 -7.20 3.50 -25.23
CA PRO A 307 -8.35 2.78 -25.78
C PRO A 307 -8.33 1.26 -25.57
N GLU A 308 -7.15 0.66 -25.35
CA GLU A 308 -7.03 -0.76 -24.99
C GLU A 308 -7.70 -1.05 -23.64
N TYR A 309 -7.54 -0.16 -22.65
CA TYR A 309 -8.00 -0.35 -21.27
C TYR A 309 -9.27 0.45 -20.92
N ALA A 310 -9.71 1.36 -21.78
CA ALA A 310 -10.86 2.25 -21.52
C ALA A 310 -12.21 1.50 -21.46
N GLY A 311 -12.96 1.67 -20.37
CA GLY A 311 -14.30 1.11 -20.16
C GLY A 311 -14.35 0.08 -19.02
N PHE A 312 -15.48 -0.02 -18.33
CA PHE A 312 -15.59 -0.72 -17.04
C PHE A 312 -15.05 -2.17 -17.06
N PHE A 313 -15.47 -2.98 -18.05
CA PHE A 313 -14.97 -4.35 -18.20
C PHE A 313 -13.44 -4.40 -18.37
N LYS A 314 -12.90 -3.57 -19.26
CA LYS A 314 -11.47 -3.50 -19.58
C LYS A 314 -10.63 -2.98 -18.41
N GLN A 315 -11.17 -2.03 -17.64
CA GLN A 315 -10.58 -1.54 -16.40
C GLN A 315 -10.53 -2.63 -15.32
N VAL A 316 -11.65 -3.31 -15.04
CA VAL A 316 -11.72 -4.33 -13.97
C VAL A 316 -10.87 -5.55 -14.31
N PHE A 317 -11.06 -6.17 -15.48
CA PHE A 317 -10.27 -7.34 -15.89
C PHE A 317 -8.80 -6.98 -16.11
N GLY A 318 -8.54 -5.86 -16.80
CA GLY A 318 -7.17 -5.41 -17.06
C GLY A 318 -6.40 -5.06 -15.79
N SER A 319 -7.05 -4.55 -14.74
CA SER A 319 -6.38 -4.32 -13.45
C SER A 319 -6.08 -5.60 -12.70
N ALA A 320 -7.01 -6.56 -12.67
CA ALA A 320 -6.77 -7.87 -12.07
C ALA A 320 -5.59 -8.60 -12.76
N GLU A 321 -5.55 -8.57 -14.10
CA GLU A 321 -4.43 -9.07 -14.92
C GLU A 321 -3.12 -8.29 -14.65
N ARG A 322 -3.20 -6.96 -14.52
CA ARG A 322 -2.04 -6.10 -14.24
C ARG A 322 -1.43 -6.41 -12.86
N TYR A 323 -2.25 -6.75 -11.88
CA TYR A 323 -1.79 -7.15 -10.55
C TYR A 323 -0.98 -8.46 -10.61
N GLN A 324 -1.48 -9.48 -11.29
CA GLN A 324 -0.71 -10.71 -11.54
C GLN A 324 0.55 -10.46 -12.38
N TYR A 325 0.50 -9.56 -13.37
CA TYR A 325 1.70 -9.14 -14.10
C TYR A 325 2.76 -8.55 -13.17
N TYR A 326 2.39 -7.72 -12.19
CA TYR A 326 3.35 -7.17 -11.21
C TYR A 326 3.95 -8.26 -10.32
N VAL A 327 3.14 -9.21 -9.83
CA VAL A 327 3.63 -10.36 -9.03
C VAL A 327 4.65 -11.20 -9.80
N ARG A 328 4.42 -11.44 -11.10
CA ARG A 328 5.34 -12.21 -11.95
C ARG A 328 6.60 -11.45 -12.40
N HIS A 329 6.63 -10.14 -12.21
CA HIS A 329 7.70 -9.25 -12.69
C HIS A 329 8.22 -8.31 -11.61
N GLU A 330 8.20 -8.75 -10.34
CA GLU A 330 8.67 -7.97 -9.19
C GLU A 330 10.12 -7.47 -9.37
N ASP A 331 10.94 -8.19 -10.14
CA ASP A 331 12.33 -7.86 -10.49
C ASP A 331 12.49 -6.59 -11.34
N ARG A 332 11.42 -6.16 -12.02
CA ARG A 332 11.42 -5.00 -12.93
C ARG A 332 11.04 -3.68 -12.25
N TYR A 333 10.64 -3.73 -10.98
CA TYR A 333 10.16 -2.59 -10.19
C TYR A 333 11.07 -2.32 -8.99
N ASP A 334 10.94 -1.13 -8.39
CA ASP A 334 11.83 -0.69 -7.30
C ASP A 334 11.36 -1.12 -5.88
N PHE A 335 10.14 -1.69 -5.75
CA PHE A 335 9.59 -2.18 -4.48
C PHE A 335 9.49 -3.70 -4.48
N HIS A 336 9.99 -4.35 -3.42
CA HIS A 336 9.96 -5.81 -3.29
C HIS A 336 9.64 -6.25 -1.86
N ALA A 337 8.99 -7.41 -1.73
CA ALA A 337 8.77 -8.07 -0.45
C ALA A 337 10.08 -8.61 0.17
N GLY A 338 10.04 -8.87 1.48
CA GLY A 338 11.12 -9.50 2.24
C GLY A 338 12.37 -8.63 2.44
N ARG A 339 12.29 -7.31 2.23
CA ARG A 339 13.42 -6.38 2.38
C ARG A 339 12.99 -4.98 2.80
N LEU A 340 13.97 -4.18 3.19
CA LEU A 340 13.82 -2.74 3.37
C LEU A 340 13.71 -2.05 2.00
N ASN A 341 12.71 -1.18 1.88
CA ASN A 341 12.49 -0.33 0.72
C ASN A 341 12.34 1.11 1.22
N PHE A 342 13.06 2.06 0.63
CA PHE A 342 12.85 3.48 0.96
C PHE A 342 11.60 3.98 0.23
N VAL A 343 10.55 4.31 0.97
CA VAL A 343 9.29 4.80 0.40
C VAL A 343 9.12 6.28 0.74
N ARG A 344 8.94 7.11 -0.29
CA ARG A 344 8.70 8.55 -0.13
C ARG A 344 7.32 8.84 0.43
N PHE A 345 7.20 9.96 1.15
CA PHE A 345 5.91 10.46 1.60
C PHE A 345 5.14 11.18 0.48
N ASN A 346 5.86 11.76 -0.49
CA ASN A 346 5.31 12.60 -1.55
C ASN A 346 6.13 12.47 -2.86
N PRO A 347 5.54 12.81 -4.04
CA PRO A 347 6.32 13.11 -5.25
C PRO A 347 7.42 14.16 -5.02
N ASP A 348 7.15 15.19 -4.21
CA ASP A 348 8.16 16.16 -3.80
C ASP A 348 9.21 15.50 -2.89
N VAL A 349 10.47 15.56 -3.34
CA VAL A 349 11.61 15.02 -2.60
C VAL A 349 11.90 15.77 -1.30
N ALA A 350 11.47 17.03 -1.18
CA ALA A 350 11.65 17.82 0.04
C ALA A 350 10.84 17.27 1.22
N CYS A 351 9.75 16.54 0.95
CA CYS A 351 8.95 15.85 1.96
C CYS A 351 9.61 14.58 2.52
N GLY A 352 10.69 14.09 1.90
CA GLY A 352 11.41 12.92 2.38
C GLY A 352 10.64 11.59 2.26
N GLY A 353 10.93 10.68 3.18
CA GLY A 353 10.41 9.31 3.21
C GLY A 353 10.99 8.54 4.39
N ALA A 354 10.62 7.27 4.50
CA ALA A 354 11.14 6.34 5.50
C ALA A 354 11.42 4.96 4.89
N ASN A 355 12.32 4.21 5.53
CA ASN A 355 12.51 2.80 5.21
C ASN A 355 11.34 1.97 5.74
N VAL A 356 10.74 1.18 4.87
CA VAL A 356 9.65 0.24 5.18
C VAL A 356 10.15 -1.17 4.92
N TYR A 357 10.02 -2.06 5.90
CA TYR A 357 10.19 -3.49 5.63
C TYR A 357 8.89 -4.04 5.07
N ILE A 358 8.84 -4.23 3.75
CA ILE A 358 7.65 -4.76 3.07
C ILE A 358 7.62 -6.28 3.29
N GLU A 359 6.56 -6.77 3.93
CA GLU A 359 6.49 -8.15 4.42
C GLU A 359 6.05 -9.12 3.33
N ASN A 360 5.11 -8.71 2.48
CA ASN A 360 4.40 -9.57 1.52
C ASN A 360 4.28 -8.94 0.11
N LYS A 361 3.82 -9.74 -0.86
CA LYS A 361 3.76 -9.35 -2.28
C LYS A 361 2.63 -8.38 -2.58
N ALA A 362 1.49 -8.52 -1.93
CA ALA A 362 0.34 -7.63 -2.05
C ALA A 362 0.69 -6.19 -1.64
N THR A 363 1.43 -6.02 -0.53
CA THR A 363 1.91 -4.72 -0.09
C THR A 363 2.98 -4.15 -1.05
N ALA A 364 3.91 -4.97 -1.54
CA ALA A 364 4.86 -4.54 -2.56
C ALA A 364 4.15 -4.05 -3.84
N LEU A 365 3.13 -4.78 -4.27
CA LEU A 365 2.27 -4.45 -5.42
C LEU A 365 1.51 -3.13 -5.21
N LEU A 366 0.96 -2.88 -4.02
CA LEU A 366 0.31 -1.61 -3.70
C LEU A 366 1.27 -0.41 -3.78
N TYR A 367 2.56 -0.59 -3.49
CA TYR A 367 3.57 0.44 -3.75
C TYR A 367 3.98 0.54 -5.23
N ILE A 368 4.05 -0.56 -5.98
CA ILE A 368 4.26 -0.51 -7.44
C ILE A 368 3.12 0.27 -8.13
N TYR A 369 1.89 0.09 -7.65
CA TYR A 369 0.70 0.77 -8.15
C TYR A 369 0.55 2.21 -7.63
N THR A 370 0.84 2.46 -6.35
CA THR A 370 0.80 3.78 -5.70
C THR A 370 2.08 4.02 -4.90
N PRO A 371 3.12 4.64 -5.50
CA PRO A 371 4.51 4.62 -5.01
C PRO A 371 4.84 5.59 -3.86
N TYR A 372 3.89 5.81 -2.95
CA TYR A 372 4.04 6.69 -1.79
C TYR A 372 3.37 6.10 -0.54
N GLN A 373 3.99 6.31 0.63
CA GLN A 373 3.36 6.01 1.91
C GLN A 373 2.79 7.29 2.53
N PRO A 374 1.69 7.21 3.32
CA PRO A 374 1.23 8.36 4.09
C PRO A 374 2.29 8.79 5.12
N ASN A 375 2.35 10.08 5.41
CA ASN A 375 3.05 10.60 6.58
C ASN A 375 2.11 10.65 7.80
N ASP A 376 2.66 10.97 8.97
CA ASP A 376 1.91 11.05 10.24
C ASP A 376 0.70 12.00 10.16
N ALA A 377 0.83 13.13 9.46
CA ALA A 377 -0.26 14.06 9.25
C ALA A 377 -1.41 13.44 8.44
N ALA A 378 -1.09 12.68 7.39
CA ALA A 378 -2.09 11.93 6.63
C ALA A 378 -2.76 10.83 7.47
N LEU A 379 -2.00 10.12 8.31
CA LEU A 379 -2.54 9.06 9.17
C LEU A 379 -3.44 9.63 10.27
N ALA A 380 -3.00 10.68 10.97
CA ALA A 380 -3.76 11.36 12.00
C ALA A 380 -5.06 12.01 11.47
N ALA A 381 -5.10 12.41 10.20
CA ALA A 381 -6.30 12.92 9.55
C ALA A 381 -7.38 11.85 9.25
N GLY A 382 -7.06 10.55 9.34
CA GLY A 382 -7.99 9.47 9.03
C GLY A 382 -8.48 9.53 7.57
N ALA A 383 -9.77 9.79 7.35
CA ALA A 383 -10.33 10.00 6.02
C ALA A 383 -10.15 11.45 5.48
N GLY A 384 -9.68 12.38 6.32
CA GLY A 384 -9.50 13.79 5.99
C GLY A 384 -8.19 14.13 5.26
N GLU A 385 -7.91 15.43 5.19
CA GLU A 385 -6.69 16.00 4.59
C GLU A 385 -5.63 16.23 5.67
N GLY A 386 -4.36 15.99 5.32
CA GLY A 386 -3.20 16.24 6.16
C GLY A 386 -2.45 17.51 5.76
N ASP A 387 -1.12 17.46 5.76
CA ASP A 387 -0.25 18.58 5.38
C ASP A 387 0.13 18.57 3.88
N SER A 388 1.00 19.49 3.46
CA SER A 388 1.48 19.57 2.06
C SER A 388 2.29 18.36 1.61
N CYS A 389 2.80 17.56 2.54
CA CYS A 389 3.59 16.36 2.27
C CYS A 389 2.74 15.08 2.30
N SER A 390 1.51 15.15 2.79
CA SER A 390 0.59 14.03 2.86
C SER A 390 0.22 13.45 1.49
N THR A 391 0.48 12.16 1.31
CA THR A 391 -0.18 11.34 0.30
C THR A 391 -1.08 10.29 0.95
N TYR A 392 -2.04 9.82 0.16
CA TYR A 392 -3.25 9.21 0.71
C TYR A 392 -3.65 7.90 0.04
N GLY A 393 -2.94 7.47 -1.03
CA GLY A 393 -3.34 6.31 -1.84
C GLY A 393 -3.47 5.04 -0.99
N ASN A 394 -2.36 4.62 -0.39
CA ASN A 394 -2.30 3.41 0.43
C ASN A 394 -3.10 3.54 1.75
N ARG A 395 -3.12 4.72 2.37
CA ARG A 395 -4.00 5.02 3.52
C ARG A 395 -5.47 4.80 3.17
N ASN A 396 -5.94 5.42 2.10
CA ASN A 396 -7.34 5.35 1.69
C ASN A 396 -7.73 3.92 1.26
N PHE A 397 -6.81 3.16 0.64
CA PHE A 397 -7.03 1.74 0.38
C PHE A 397 -7.29 0.98 1.68
N SER A 398 -6.41 1.12 2.67
CA SER A 398 -6.54 0.47 3.98
C SER A 398 -7.85 0.86 4.67
N ILE A 399 -8.16 2.16 4.76
CA ILE A 399 -9.39 2.65 5.41
C ILE A 399 -10.65 2.14 4.71
N ILE A 400 -10.69 2.15 3.37
CA ILE A 400 -11.86 1.66 2.61
C ILE A 400 -12.02 0.15 2.81
N TYR A 401 -10.92 -0.63 2.76
CA TYR A 401 -10.96 -2.07 3.00
C TYR A 401 -11.43 -2.40 4.43
N SER A 402 -10.78 -1.81 5.45
CA SER A 402 -11.12 -2.02 6.87
C SER A 402 -12.58 -1.73 7.16
N ASN A 403 -13.12 -0.63 6.64
CA ASN A 403 -14.51 -0.21 6.85
C ASN A 403 -15.55 -1.13 6.20
N TRP A 404 -15.16 -1.91 5.18
CA TRP A 404 -16.08 -2.74 4.38
C TRP A 404 -15.96 -4.23 4.66
N PHE A 405 -14.75 -4.71 4.97
CA PHE A 405 -14.43 -6.13 4.96
C PHE A 405 -13.69 -6.62 6.22
N GLY A 406 -13.33 -5.72 7.14
CA GLY A 406 -12.51 -6.03 8.32
C GLY A 406 -11.01 -5.87 8.07
N ASP A 407 -10.18 -6.26 9.05
CA ASP A 407 -8.73 -6.08 9.03
C ASP A 407 -8.10 -6.64 7.74
N PRO A 408 -7.44 -5.82 6.90
CA PRO A 408 -6.84 -6.29 5.65
C PRO A 408 -5.68 -7.29 5.87
N ARG A 409 -5.20 -7.48 7.09
CA ARG A 409 -4.08 -8.39 7.42
C ARG A 409 -4.53 -9.76 7.92
N GLN A 410 -5.84 -10.00 8.09
CA GLN A 410 -6.40 -11.24 8.66
C GLN A 410 -7.48 -11.84 7.75
#